data_AF-A0A6N2MFE2-F1
#
_entry.id   AF-A0A6N2MFE2-F1
#
_cell.length_a   1.000
_cell.length_b   1.000
_cell.length_c   1.000
_cell.angle_alpha   90.00
_cell.angle_beta   90.00
_cell.angle_gamma   90.00
#
_symmetry.space_group_name_H-M   'P 1'
#
loop_
_entity.id
_entity.type
_entity.pdbx_description
1 polymer ?
#
loop_
_entity_poly.entity_id
_entity_poly.type
_entity_poly.pdbx_seq_one_letter_code
_entity_poly.pdbx_strand_id
1 'polypeptide(L)'
;MEDEQEKYQSHFSEYIKRCIEPDNMEELYKKVHAATRADPTTKKSAKQLPKEHKRYDLRKLTYEERRAKLVERLKALNSATADVEE
;
A
#
# COMPACT_ATOMS: atom_id res chain seq x y z
N MET A 1 10.02 -21.53 -29.56
CA MET A 1 9.07 -20.90 -30.49
C MET A 1 7.75 -20.57 -29.80
N GLU A 2 7.13 -21.47 -29.02
CA GLU A 2 5.95 -21.10 -28.18
C GLU A 2 6.27 -20.10 -27.06
N ASP A 3 7.45 -20.22 -26.44
CA ASP A 3 7.91 -19.28 -25.40
C ASP A 3 7.90 -17.81 -25.82
N GLU A 4 8.03 -17.52 -27.11
CA GLU A 4 8.10 -16.14 -27.61
C GLU A 4 6.74 -15.45 -27.53
N GLN A 5 5.65 -16.18 -27.75
CA GLN A 5 4.31 -15.63 -27.67
C GLN A 5 3.92 -15.35 -26.22
N GLU A 6 4.19 -16.27 -25.30
CA GLU A 6 3.93 -16.07 -23.87
C GLU A 6 4.78 -14.93 -23.28
N LYS A 7 6.06 -14.84 -23.68
CA LYS A 7 6.94 -13.72 -23.31
C LYS A 7 6.41 -12.40 -23.87
N TYR A 8 5.96 -12.37 -25.11
CA TYR A 8 5.38 -11.17 -25.71
C TYR A 8 4.11 -10.72 -24.96
N GLN A 9 3.19 -11.64 -24.69
CA GLN A 9 1.95 -11.34 -23.96
C GLN A 9 2.23 -10.84 -22.54
N SER A 10 3.20 -11.42 -21.83
CA SER A 10 3.57 -10.99 -20.49
C SER A 10 4.28 -9.62 -20.48
N HIS A 11 5.28 -9.43 -21.34
CA HIS A 11 6.08 -8.20 -21.42
C HIS A 11 5.26 -7.00 -21.90
N PHE A 12 4.37 -7.22 -22.88
CA PHE A 12 3.57 -6.15 -23.49
C PHE A 12 2.10 -6.16 -23.03
N SER A 13 1.78 -6.88 -21.96
CA SER A 13 0.40 -6.97 -21.44
C SER A 13 -0.26 -5.60 -21.22
N GLU A 14 0.47 -4.61 -20.68
CA GLU A 14 -0.06 -3.25 -20.50
C GLU A 14 -0.24 -2.49 -21.82
N TYR A 15 0.65 -2.70 -22.79
CA TYR A 15 0.57 -2.07 -24.11
C TYR A 15 -0.64 -2.60 -24.87
N ILE A 16 -0.86 -3.92 -24.85
CA ILE A 16 -2.03 -4.57 -25.44
C ILE A 16 -3.32 -4.07 -24.77
N LYS A 17 -3.34 -3.99 -23.42
CA LYS A 17 -4.49 -3.46 -22.66
C LYS A 17 -4.81 -2.00 -22.98
N ARG A 18 -3.80 -1.19 -23.28
CA ARG A 18 -3.94 0.24 -23.64
C ARG A 18 -4.02 0.47 -25.15
N CYS A 19 -4.06 -0.59 -25.95
CA CYS A 19 -4.08 -0.56 -27.42
C CYS A 19 -2.91 0.27 -28.01
N ILE A 20 -1.73 0.16 -27.41
CA ILE A 20 -0.51 0.82 -27.89
C ILE A 20 0.26 -0.16 -28.76
N GLU A 21 0.21 0.08 -30.06
CA GLU A 21 0.94 -0.67 -31.08
C GLU A 21 2.34 -0.08 -31.32
N PRO A 22 3.30 -0.88 -31.84
CA PRO A 22 4.66 -0.41 -32.10
C PRO A 22 4.71 0.83 -33.01
N ASP A 23 3.84 0.90 -34.02
CA ASP A 23 3.80 2.01 -34.96
C ASP A 23 3.33 3.32 -34.31
N ASN A 24 2.50 3.22 -33.27
CA ASN A 24 1.93 4.38 -32.56
C ASN A 24 2.89 4.97 -31.51
N MET A 25 4.00 4.29 -31.21
CA MET A 25 4.94 4.71 -30.16
C MET A 25 5.64 6.03 -30.48
N GLU A 26 6.08 6.22 -31.73
CA GLU A 26 6.78 7.45 -32.12
C GLU A 26 5.87 8.68 -32.01
N GLU A 27 4.63 8.57 -32.50
CA GLU A 27 3.65 9.64 -32.41
C GLU A 27 3.28 9.98 -30.97
N LEU A 28 3.14 8.97 -30.11
CA LEU A 28 2.86 9.14 -28.70
C LEU A 28 3.95 9.99 -28.03
N TYR A 29 5.23 9.65 -28.26
CA TYR A 29 6.34 10.40 -27.67
C TYR A 29 6.44 11.84 -28.23
N LYS A 30 6.20 12.06 -29.52
CA LYS A 30 6.14 13.42 -30.09
C LYS A 30 5.06 14.28 -29.42
N LYS A 31 3.87 13.72 -29.21
CA LYS A 31 2.75 14.39 -28.52
C LYS A 31 3.10 14.69 -27.06
N VAL A 32 3.68 13.73 -26.35
CA VAL A 32 4.13 13.90 -24.94
C VAL A 32 5.17 15.01 -24.83
N HIS A 33 6.19 15.02 -25.70
CA HIS A 33 7.23 16.04 -25.67
C HIS A 33 6.68 17.45 -25.98
N ALA A 34 5.73 17.57 -26.91
CA ALA A 34 5.06 18.85 -27.16
C ALA A 34 4.28 19.33 -25.92
N ALA A 35 3.52 18.44 -25.27
CA ALA A 35 2.76 18.76 -24.06
C ALA A 35 3.65 19.18 -22.88
N THR A 36 4.74 18.45 -22.61
CA THR A 36 5.67 18.78 -21.52
C THR A 36 6.44 20.08 -21.76
N ARG A 37 6.73 20.43 -23.02
CA ARG A 37 7.36 21.73 -23.36
C ARG A 37 6.40 22.90 -23.20
N ALA A 38 5.11 22.69 -23.50
CA ALA A 38 4.08 23.71 -23.31
C ALA A 38 3.86 24.02 -21.82
N ASP A 39 3.74 22.98 -20.98
CA ASP A 39 3.52 23.11 -19.54
C ASP A 39 4.63 22.39 -18.73
N PRO A 40 5.78 23.05 -18.48
CA PRO A 40 6.91 22.42 -17.78
C PRO A 40 6.70 22.29 -16.26
N THR A 41 5.61 22.82 -15.72
CA THR A 41 5.38 22.87 -14.27
C THR A 41 4.84 21.57 -13.70
N THR A 42 5.39 21.10 -12.58
CA THR A 42 4.88 19.92 -11.87
C THR A 42 3.56 20.23 -11.15
N LYS A 43 2.47 19.58 -11.57
CA LYS A 43 1.16 19.71 -10.90
C LYS A 43 1.19 18.96 -9.56
N LYS A 44 1.07 19.69 -8.45
CA LYS A 44 0.90 19.07 -7.13
C LYS A 44 -0.48 18.44 -7.03
N SER A 45 -0.58 17.36 -6.24
CA SER A 45 -1.87 16.72 -5.96
C SER A 45 -2.84 17.72 -5.34
N ALA A 46 -4.00 17.92 -5.97
CA ALA A 46 -5.11 18.69 -5.42
C ALA A 46 -5.91 17.92 -4.36
N LYS A 47 -5.50 16.69 -4.01
CA LYS A 47 -6.14 15.91 -2.95
C LYS A 47 -6.09 16.70 -1.66
N GLN A 48 -7.26 16.94 -1.09
CA GLN A 48 -7.37 17.55 0.23
C GLN A 48 -6.66 16.66 1.24
N LEU A 49 -5.93 17.28 2.16
CA LEU A 49 -5.37 16.54 3.28
C LEU A 49 -6.53 15.89 4.05
N PRO A 50 -6.39 14.62 4.48
CA PRO A 50 -7.41 13.98 5.31
C PRO A 50 -7.73 14.86 6.52
N LYS A 51 -9.01 15.17 6.74
CA LYS A 51 -9.46 16.00 7.88
C LYS A 51 -9.08 15.38 9.22
N GLU A 52 -9.10 14.05 9.27
CA GLU A 52 -8.67 13.25 10.41
C GLU A 52 -7.66 12.20 9.94
N HIS A 53 -6.56 12.08 10.66
CA HIS A 53 -5.55 11.06 10.36
C HIS A 53 -6.05 9.69 10.83
N LYS A 54 -6.39 8.80 9.89
CA LYS A 54 -6.72 7.41 10.21
C LYS A 54 -5.48 6.70 10.74
N ARG A 55 -5.50 6.32 12.02
CA ARG A 55 -4.46 5.49 12.62
C ARG A 55 -4.73 4.02 12.31
N TYR A 56 -3.74 3.34 11.74
CA TYR A 56 -3.77 1.89 11.52
C TYR A 56 -3.11 1.12 12.69
N ASP A 57 -2.19 1.77 13.41
CA ASP A 57 -1.47 1.16 14.53
C ASP A 57 -2.17 1.39 15.87
N LEU A 58 -2.03 0.40 16.76
CA LEU A 58 -2.49 0.47 18.15
C LEU A 58 -1.83 1.64 18.89
N ARG A 59 -2.58 2.25 19.81
CA ARG A 59 -2.05 3.29 20.70
C ARG A 59 -1.10 2.66 21.71
N LYS A 60 0.01 3.36 21.99
CA LYS A 60 0.95 2.95 23.04
C LYS A 60 0.21 2.94 24.38
N LEU A 61 0.24 1.79 25.03
CA LEU A 61 -0.37 1.60 26.35
C LEU A 61 0.32 2.51 27.37
N THR A 62 -0.48 3.18 28.20
CA THR A 62 0.00 4.01 29.29
C THR A 62 0.64 3.14 30.39
N TYR A 63 1.31 3.77 31.35
CA TYR A 63 1.92 3.03 32.46
C TYR A 63 0.87 2.33 33.34
N GLU A 64 -0.22 3.02 33.65
CA GLU A 64 -1.32 2.50 34.48
C GLU A 64 -2.02 1.31 33.82
N GLU A 65 -2.34 1.42 32.54
CA GLU A 65 -2.93 0.32 31.77
C GLU A 65 -1.97 -0.88 31.67
N ARG A 66 -0.64 -0.65 31.56
CA ARG A 66 0.35 -1.75 31.63
C ARG A 66 0.36 -2.42 32.99
N ARG A 67 0.27 -1.65 34.08
CA ARG A 67 0.20 -2.18 35.44
C ARG A 67 -1.09 -2.96 35.68
N ALA A 68 -2.23 -2.46 35.21
CA ALA A 68 -3.52 -3.15 35.31
C ALA A 68 -3.48 -4.50 34.59
N LYS A 69 -2.99 -4.55 33.35
CA LYS A 69 -2.82 -5.81 32.61
C LYS A 69 -1.88 -6.79 33.30
N LEU A 70 -0.83 -6.30 33.96
CA LEU A 70 0.07 -7.14 34.75
C LEU A 70 -0.66 -7.73 35.95
N VAL A 71 -1.39 -6.92 36.71
CA VAL A 71 -2.17 -7.38 37.87
C VAL A 71 -3.24 -8.38 37.46
N GLU A 72 -3.98 -8.13 36.38
CA GLU A 72 -4.95 -9.06 35.81
C GLU A 72 -4.29 -10.39 35.42
N ARG A 73 -3.13 -10.35 34.75
CA ARG A 73 -2.38 -11.55 34.38
C ARG A 73 -1.91 -12.35 35.60
N LEU A 74 -1.42 -11.68 36.65
CA LEU A 74 -0.99 -12.34 37.88
C LEU A 74 -2.17 -12.95 38.64
N LYS A 75 -3.31 -12.25 38.71
CA LYS A 75 -4.53 -12.78 39.34
C LYS A 75 -5.01 -14.03 38.62
N ALA A 76 -5.06 -14.01 37.28
CA ALA A 76 -5.47 -15.16 36.48
C ALA A 76 -4.50 -16.35 36.64
N LEU A 77 -3.19 -16.08 36.75
CA LEU A 77 -2.20 -17.13 37.02
C LEU A 77 -2.45 -17.77 38.40
N ASN A 78 -2.63 -16.95 39.43
CA ASN A 78 -2.83 -17.42 40.80
C ASN A 78 -4.15 -18.18 40.98
N SER A 79 -5.22 -17.77 40.30
CA SER A 79 -6.48 -18.52 40.30
C SER A 79 -6.31 -19.86 39.59
N ALA A 80 -5.67 -19.87 38.42
CA ALA A 80 -5.43 -21.10 37.67
C ALA A 80 -4.54 -22.10 38.43
N THR A 81 -3.60 -21.64 39.26
CA THR A 81 -2.82 -22.54 40.14
C THR A 81 -3.64 -23.07 41.31
N ALA A 82 -4.58 -22.28 41.84
CA ALA A 82 -5.46 -22.74 42.91
C ALA A 82 -6.47 -23.81 42.40
N ASP A 83 -6.99 -23.65 41.18
CA ASP A 83 -7.92 -24.59 40.55
C ASP A 83 -7.27 -25.93 40.13
N VAL A 84 -5.93 -26.03 40.13
CA VAL A 84 -5.17 -27.26 39.79
C VAL A 84 -4.70 -28.03 41.03
N GLU A 85 -4.70 -27.38 42.19
CA GLU A 85 -4.32 -27.98 43.49
C GLU A 85 -5.54 -28.51 44.28
N GLU A 86 -6.76 -28.36 43.74
CA GLU A 86 -7.99 -29.09 44.15
C GLU A 86 -8.23 -30.32 43.27
#